data_AF-A0A409YEH4-F1
#
_entry.id   AF-A0A409YEH4-F1
#
_cell.length_a   1.000
_cell.length_b   1.000
_cell.length_c   1.000
_cell.angle_alpha   90.00
_cell.angle_beta   90.00
_cell.angle_gamma   90.00
#
_symmetry.space_group_name_H-M   'P 1'
#
loop_
_entity.id
_entity.type
_entity.pdbx_description
1 polymer ?
#
loop_
_entity_poly.entity_id
_entity_poly.type
_entity_poly.pdbx_seq_one_letter_code
_entity_poly.pdbx_strand_id
1 'polypeptide(L)'
;MFRFTIPLASLVALVPLVAGQAPLYGQCGGQGWTGPTTCVSGSTCTYSNPWYSQCLPGSATTPTATVTTTTPVPTGTSTPSKGPNFWFSFGDSYTSTGFSATGTRPNNANPIGNPNFPGYPTTPGANWVGWLTATYNSSQIFTYNYAVGGATIDHTIVPPYSSNIPSVVQQVTTFLNSVGGKPSTTPWTSSNALFSIWIGINDLAATYGRGGDRGAFSDQLLNSEFAQVKKLYDVGARNFLFVNVPPVDRSPQLLAQSTSNQAGLRTVIQGFNTRLAAKAAQFAAANPGTTTWLYDSASQFTEILNNPRNFGFRDATSYGSGSDIFWG
;
A
#
# COMPACT_ATOMS: atom_id res chain seq x y z
N MET A 1 -65.86 -47.91 3.85
CA MET A 1 -64.65 -47.23 3.32
C MET A 1 -64.50 -45.91 4.06
N PHE A 2 -63.57 -45.82 5.02
CA PHE A 2 -63.22 -44.54 5.66
C PHE A 2 -61.71 -44.49 5.81
N ARG A 3 -61.08 -43.54 5.13
CA ARG A 3 -59.68 -43.13 5.34
C ARG A 3 -59.67 -41.61 5.39
N PHE A 4 -59.51 -41.06 6.59
CA PHE A 4 -59.17 -39.65 6.81
C PHE A 4 -57.67 -39.57 7.10
N THR A 5 -56.92 -38.88 6.25
CA THR A 5 -55.52 -38.53 6.46
C THR A 5 -55.44 -37.14 7.08
N ILE A 6 -54.82 -37.04 8.26
CA ILE A 6 -54.51 -35.77 8.94
C ILE A 6 -53.10 -35.34 8.51
N PRO A 7 -52.87 -34.13 7.97
CA PRO A 7 -51.53 -33.62 7.78
C PRO A 7 -51.00 -32.98 9.07
N LEU A 8 -49.77 -33.32 9.41
CA LEU A 8 -49.01 -32.80 10.54
C LEU A 8 -48.53 -31.38 10.19
N ALA A 9 -49.02 -30.35 10.88
CA ALA A 9 -48.53 -28.98 10.74
C ALA A 9 -47.28 -28.78 11.62
N SER A 10 -46.13 -28.56 10.99
CA SER A 10 -44.87 -28.23 11.67
C SER A 10 -44.89 -26.78 12.17
N LEU A 11 -44.78 -26.61 13.49
CA LEU A 11 -44.65 -25.32 14.16
C LEU A 11 -43.20 -24.82 14.05
N VAL A 12 -42.94 -23.80 13.23
CA VAL A 12 -41.64 -23.11 13.17
C VAL A 12 -41.64 -21.99 14.21
N ALA A 13 -40.86 -22.14 15.28
CA ALA A 13 -40.65 -21.09 16.27
C ALA A 13 -39.66 -20.04 15.70
N LEU A 14 -40.13 -18.81 15.48
CA LEU A 14 -39.26 -17.66 15.24
C LEU A 14 -38.61 -17.26 16.57
N VAL A 15 -37.31 -17.48 16.71
CA VAL A 15 -36.50 -16.86 17.77
C VAL A 15 -36.06 -15.48 17.28
N PRO A 16 -36.45 -14.37 17.92
CA PRO A 16 -35.89 -13.06 17.58
C PRO A 16 -34.41 -13.02 18.01
N LEU A 17 -33.52 -12.84 17.05
CA LEU A 17 -32.12 -12.49 17.31
C LEU A 17 -32.10 -11.09 17.94
N VAL A 18 -31.85 -11.04 19.25
CA VAL A 18 -31.49 -9.79 19.92
C VAL A 18 -30.09 -9.40 19.43
N ALA A 19 -30.01 -8.49 18.47
CA ALA A 19 -28.74 -7.89 18.10
C ALA A 19 -28.27 -6.99 19.26
N GLY A 20 -27.25 -7.43 20.01
CA GLY A 20 -26.59 -6.63 21.04
C GLY A 20 -25.97 -5.36 20.46
N GLN A 21 -25.44 -4.46 21.29
CA GLN A 21 -24.67 -3.30 20.81
C GLN A 21 -23.27 -3.74 20.33
N ALA A 22 -22.76 -3.12 19.27
CA ALA A 22 -21.39 -3.34 18.80
C ALA A 22 -20.40 -2.72 19.81
N PRO A 23 -19.34 -3.45 20.21
CA PRO A 23 -18.30 -2.91 21.08
C PRO A 23 -17.55 -1.76 20.39
N LEU A 24 -16.79 -0.99 21.16
CA LEU A 24 -15.88 0.01 20.60
C LEU A 24 -14.92 -0.66 19.59
N TYR A 25 -14.74 -0.03 18.43
CA TYR A 25 -14.03 -0.57 17.26
C TYR A 25 -14.68 -1.80 16.59
N GLY A 26 -15.87 -2.21 17.04
CA GLY A 26 -16.68 -3.25 16.40
C GLY A 26 -17.40 -2.74 15.14
N GLN A 27 -17.74 -3.67 14.25
CA GLN A 27 -18.57 -3.37 13.07
C GLN A 27 -20.01 -3.07 13.49
N CYS A 28 -20.57 -1.97 12.99
CA CYS A 28 -21.91 -1.50 13.29
C CYS A 28 -22.76 -1.25 12.03
N GLY A 29 -22.27 -1.65 10.86
CA GLY A 29 -22.97 -1.45 9.60
C GLY A 29 -22.20 -1.95 8.40
N GLY A 30 -22.85 -1.93 7.25
CA GLY A 30 -22.34 -2.46 6.00
C GLY A 30 -23.40 -3.24 5.23
N GLN A 31 -23.36 -3.18 3.91
CA GLN A 31 -24.21 -3.98 3.04
C GLN A 31 -23.96 -5.47 3.32
N GLY A 32 -25.02 -6.23 3.57
CA GLY A 32 -24.93 -7.65 3.97
C GLY A 32 -24.57 -7.91 5.44
N TRP A 33 -24.34 -6.87 6.26
CA TRP A 33 -24.12 -7.02 7.70
C TRP A 33 -25.42 -7.41 8.42
N THR A 34 -25.39 -8.52 9.17
CA THR A 34 -26.53 -9.03 9.96
C THR A 34 -26.33 -8.88 11.46
N GLY A 35 -25.23 -8.26 11.89
CA GLY A 35 -24.89 -8.04 13.29
C GLY A 35 -25.44 -6.72 13.87
N PRO A 36 -24.93 -6.31 15.04
CA PRO A 36 -25.30 -5.06 15.70
C PRO A 36 -25.25 -3.83 14.78
N THR A 37 -26.27 -2.98 14.80
CA THR A 37 -26.29 -1.69 14.08
C THR A 37 -26.14 -0.47 14.97
N THR A 38 -26.11 -0.69 16.29
CA THR A 38 -25.98 0.35 17.32
C THR A 38 -24.71 0.11 18.11
N CYS A 39 -23.96 1.17 18.40
CA CYS A 39 -22.71 1.08 19.18
C CYS A 39 -22.95 1.14 20.69
N VAL A 40 -21.99 0.63 21.48
CA VAL A 40 -21.98 0.82 22.94
C VAL A 40 -21.94 2.32 23.31
N SER A 41 -22.47 2.65 24.48
CA SER A 41 -22.50 4.02 24.99
C SER A 41 -21.12 4.70 24.92
N GLY A 42 -21.07 5.96 24.48
CA GLY A 42 -19.83 6.71 24.28
C GLY A 42 -19.17 6.52 22.90
N SER A 43 -19.74 5.71 22.01
CA SER A 43 -19.27 5.53 20.64
C SER A 43 -20.36 5.73 19.60
N THR A 44 -19.98 6.12 18.38
CA THR A 44 -20.88 6.39 17.26
C THR A 44 -20.52 5.49 16.09
N CYS A 45 -21.54 4.97 15.40
CA CYS A 45 -21.33 4.18 14.21
C CYS A 45 -20.90 5.08 13.06
N THR A 46 -19.61 5.10 12.76
CA THR A 46 -19.03 5.90 11.70
C THR A 46 -18.99 5.09 10.41
N TYR A 47 -19.65 5.61 9.38
CA TYR A 47 -19.59 5.04 8.04
C TYR A 47 -18.16 5.05 7.52
N SER A 48 -17.67 3.90 7.05
CA SER A 48 -16.35 3.80 6.41
C SER A 48 -16.51 3.55 4.91
N ASN A 49 -17.29 2.55 4.52
CA ASN A 49 -17.57 2.24 3.12
C ASN A 49 -18.90 1.45 3.00
N PRO A 50 -19.40 1.14 1.79
CA PRO A 50 -20.70 0.49 1.61
C PRO A 50 -20.86 -0.84 2.36
N TRP A 51 -19.77 -1.55 2.65
CA TRP A 51 -19.76 -2.87 3.28
C TRP A 51 -19.32 -2.85 4.75
N TYR A 52 -18.92 -1.68 5.28
CA TYR A 52 -18.35 -1.58 6.62
C TYR A 52 -18.57 -0.20 7.25
N SER A 53 -19.12 -0.20 8.47
CA SER A 53 -19.16 0.94 9.40
C SER A 53 -18.62 0.47 10.74
N GLN A 54 -17.93 1.34 11.48
CA GLN A 54 -17.27 0.98 12.74
C GLN A 54 -17.67 1.91 13.89
N CYS A 55 -17.81 1.35 15.10
CA CYS A 55 -18.01 2.15 16.31
C CYS A 55 -16.72 2.86 16.72
N LEU A 56 -16.71 4.20 16.64
CA LEU A 56 -15.58 5.04 17.06
C LEU A 56 -15.97 5.92 18.25
N PRO A 57 -15.03 6.34 19.11
CA PRO A 57 -15.32 7.23 20.24
C PRO A 57 -15.99 8.53 19.77
N GLY A 58 -17.14 8.88 20.36
CA GLY A 58 -17.83 10.13 20.03
C GLY A 58 -17.12 11.32 20.68
N SER A 59 -16.58 12.25 19.89
CA SER A 59 -16.27 13.58 20.40
C SER A 59 -17.58 14.31 20.65
N ALA A 60 -17.82 14.73 21.90
CA ALA A 60 -19.01 15.49 22.26
C ALA A 60 -18.98 16.86 21.58
N THR A 61 -19.73 17.02 20.50
CA THR A 61 -20.12 18.32 19.97
C THR A 61 -21.64 18.40 19.84
N THR A 62 -22.20 19.28 20.65
CA THR A 62 -23.60 19.66 20.81
C THR A 62 -24.28 20.00 19.46
N PRO A 63 -25.54 19.57 19.20
CA PRO A 63 -26.22 19.92 17.96
C PRO A 63 -26.70 21.38 18.00
N THR A 64 -26.32 22.18 17.01
CA THR A 64 -26.89 23.51 16.75
C THR A 64 -27.97 23.39 15.69
N ALA A 65 -29.12 24.03 15.93
CA ALA A 65 -30.33 23.93 15.13
C ALA A 65 -30.17 24.43 13.67
N THR A 66 -30.75 23.69 12.73
CA THR A 66 -30.81 24.03 11.30
C THR A 66 -31.95 25.01 11.04
N VAL A 67 -31.64 26.21 10.52
CA VAL A 67 -32.63 27.16 9.99
C VAL A 67 -32.78 26.91 8.49
N THR A 68 -33.98 26.53 8.06
CA THR A 68 -34.35 26.29 6.67
C THR A 68 -34.48 27.62 5.93
N THR A 69 -33.59 27.91 4.98
CA THR A 69 -33.76 29.00 4.01
C THR A 69 -33.79 28.43 2.59
N THR A 70 -34.96 28.50 1.97
CA THR A 70 -35.23 28.09 0.58
C THR A 70 -34.64 29.12 -0.38
N THR A 71 -33.53 28.77 -1.03
CA THR A 71 -32.97 29.53 -2.15
C THR A 71 -33.01 28.65 -3.41
N PRO A 72 -33.38 29.15 -4.60
CA PRO A 72 -33.49 28.32 -5.80
C PRO A 72 -32.12 27.79 -6.23
N VAL A 73 -32.07 26.48 -6.48
CA VAL A 73 -30.89 25.76 -6.97
C VAL A 73 -30.51 26.29 -8.37
N PRO A 74 -29.31 26.85 -8.58
CA PRO A 74 -28.80 27.05 -9.92
C PRO A 74 -28.55 25.68 -10.52
N THR A 75 -29.02 25.46 -11.75
CA THR A 75 -28.77 24.25 -12.52
C THR A 75 -27.25 24.09 -12.71
N GLY A 76 -26.63 23.36 -11.80
CA GLY A 76 -25.20 23.05 -11.87
C GLY A 76 -24.96 22.21 -13.12
N THR A 77 -24.19 22.75 -14.05
CA THR A 77 -23.41 21.95 -14.97
C THR A 77 -22.70 20.87 -14.16
N SER A 78 -23.03 19.61 -14.42
CA SER A 78 -22.30 18.48 -13.86
C SER A 78 -20.84 18.64 -14.24
N THR A 79 -20.00 18.98 -13.27
CA THR A 79 -18.57 18.75 -13.41
C THR A 79 -18.41 17.28 -13.77
N PRO A 80 -17.76 16.92 -14.89
CA PRO A 80 -17.51 15.52 -15.19
C PRO A 80 -16.85 14.90 -13.96
N SER A 81 -17.40 13.79 -13.46
CA SER A 81 -16.75 13.00 -12.41
C SER A 81 -15.32 12.77 -12.88
N LYS A 82 -14.34 13.39 -12.20
CA LYS A 82 -12.93 13.24 -12.55
C LYS A 82 -12.64 11.75 -12.40
N GLY A 83 -12.35 11.08 -13.51
CA GLY A 83 -12.05 9.63 -13.52
C GLY A 83 -10.95 9.27 -12.52
N PRO A 84 -10.77 7.98 -12.20
CA PRO A 84 -9.81 7.55 -11.20
C PRO A 84 -8.38 8.02 -11.54
N ASN A 85 -7.60 8.28 -10.50
CA ASN A 85 -6.15 8.35 -10.63
C ASN A 85 -5.59 6.92 -10.67
N PHE A 86 -4.49 6.73 -11.39
CA PHE A 86 -3.82 5.45 -11.53
C PHE A 86 -2.50 5.48 -10.77
N TRP A 87 -2.23 4.44 -10.00
CA TRP A 87 -0.97 4.28 -9.32
C TRP A 87 -0.32 2.97 -9.74
N PHE A 88 0.88 3.05 -10.31
CA PHE A 88 1.69 1.90 -10.68
C PHE A 88 2.87 1.80 -9.72
N SER A 89 2.87 0.81 -8.84
CA SER A 89 3.94 0.61 -7.85
C SER A 89 4.83 -0.56 -8.23
N PHE A 90 6.14 -0.38 -8.05
CA PHE A 90 7.20 -1.37 -8.28
C PHE A 90 8.07 -1.43 -7.03
N GLY A 91 8.70 -2.58 -6.80
CA GLY A 91 9.54 -2.76 -5.62
C GLY A 91 9.55 -4.18 -5.10
N ASP A 92 9.75 -4.29 -3.79
CA ASP A 92 9.89 -5.56 -3.09
C ASP A 92 8.79 -5.82 -2.05
N SER A 93 9.11 -6.60 -1.02
CA SER A 93 8.21 -6.98 0.08
C SER A 93 7.63 -5.80 0.85
N TYR A 94 8.33 -4.67 0.92
CA TYR A 94 7.82 -3.46 1.59
C TYR A 94 6.59 -2.88 0.87
N THR A 95 6.37 -3.28 -0.38
CA THR A 95 5.31 -2.74 -1.24
C THR A 95 4.37 -3.83 -1.75
N SER A 96 4.79 -5.09 -1.86
CA SER A 96 4.00 -6.16 -2.49
C SER A 96 2.63 -6.40 -1.86
N THR A 97 1.62 -6.65 -2.68
CA THR A 97 0.26 -7.07 -2.27
C THR A 97 -0.21 -8.35 -2.96
N GLY A 98 0.63 -8.97 -3.80
CA GLY A 98 0.30 -10.20 -4.54
C GLY A 98 -0.47 -9.99 -5.84
N PHE A 99 -0.49 -8.77 -6.38
CA PHE A 99 -1.20 -8.45 -7.62
C PHE A 99 -0.64 -9.18 -8.84
N SER A 100 -1.54 -9.65 -9.69
CA SER A 100 -1.26 -10.25 -10.99
C SER A 100 -1.84 -9.40 -12.12
N ALA A 101 -1.01 -9.12 -13.12
CA ALA A 101 -1.41 -8.34 -14.31
C ALA A 101 -2.46 -9.04 -15.17
N THR A 102 -2.60 -10.37 -15.05
CA THR A 102 -3.63 -11.17 -15.74
C THR A 102 -4.88 -11.38 -14.90
N GLY A 103 -4.89 -10.91 -13.64
CA GLY A 103 -6.04 -11.02 -12.74
C GLY A 103 -7.05 -9.89 -12.91
N THR A 104 -8.01 -9.84 -11.98
CA THR A 104 -9.02 -8.77 -11.93
C THR A 104 -8.36 -7.41 -11.76
N ARG A 105 -8.69 -6.46 -12.62
CA ARG A 105 -8.16 -5.09 -12.57
C ARG A 105 -8.76 -4.29 -11.40
N PRO A 106 -8.01 -3.32 -10.86
CA PRO A 106 -8.54 -2.30 -9.96
C PRO A 106 -9.88 -1.74 -10.41
N ASN A 107 -10.80 -1.63 -9.45
CA ASN A 107 -12.15 -1.12 -9.65
C ASN A 107 -12.71 -0.60 -8.31
N ASN A 108 -13.94 -0.08 -8.32
CA ASN A 108 -14.57 0.52 -7.14
C ASN A 108 -14.74 -0.47 -5.96
N ALA A 109 -14.96 -1.76 -6.23
CA ALA A 109 -15.14 -2.77 -5.19
C ALA A 109 -13.79 -3.25 -4.62
N ASN A 110 -12.76 -3.31 -5.46
CA ASN A 110 -11.41 -3.62 -5.04
C ASN A 110 -10.41 -2.67 -5.72
N PRO A 111 -9.93 -1.62 -5.04
CA PRO A 111 -9.08 -0.59 -5.65
C PRO A 111 -7.65 -1.08 -5.93
N ILE A 112 -7.26 -2.27 -5.45
CA ILE A 112 -6.02 -2.97 -5.86
C ILE A 112 -6.28 -4.08 -6.90
N GLY A 113 -7.55 -4.34 -7.23
CA GLY A 113 -7.98 -5.29 -8.26
C GLY A 113 -7.92 -6.74 -7.84
N ASN A 114 -6.70 -7.27 -7.66
CA ASN A 114 -6.45 -8.62 -7.19
C ASN A 114 -5.16 -8.66 -6.36
N PRO A 115 -5.09 -9.55 -5.35
CA PRO A 115 -6.16 -10.36 -4.78
C PRO A 115 -7.18 -9.50 -4.00
N ASN A 116 -8.11 -10.10 -3.26
CA ASN A 116 -9.04 -9.34 -2.40
C ASN A 116 -8.25 -8.43 -1.45
N PHE A 117 -8.69 -7.18 -1.30
CA PHE A 117 -8.07 -6.22 -0.37
C PHE A 117 -7.99 -6.80 1.06
N PRO A 118 -6.86 -6.63 1.78
CA PRO A 118 -5.68 -5.81 1.48
C PRO A 118 -4.60 -6.49 0.61
N GLY A 119 -4.91 -7.66 0.07
CA GLY A 119 -3.96 -8.52 -0.64
C GLY A 119 -3.16 -9.41 0.31
N TYR A 120 -1.93 -9.75 -0.09
CA TYR A 120 -0.99 -10.55 0.71
C TYR A 120 0.31 -9.78 1.02
N PRO A 121 0.24 -8.66 1.76
CA PRO A 121 1.43 -7.94 2.20
C PRO A 121 2.20 -8.72 3.28
N THR A 122 3.43 -8.30 3.56
CA THR A 122 4.23 -8.86 4.67
C THR A 122 3.85 -8.30 6.05
N THR A 123 2.87 -7.41 6.10
CA THR A 123 2.33 -6.81 7.34
C THR A 123 1.03 -7.50 7.76
N PRO A 124 0.62 -7.47 9.05
CA PRO A 124 -0.65 -8.04 9.55
C PRO A 124 -1.95 -7.43 9.01
N GLY A 125 -1.86 -6.54 8.00
CA GLY A 125 -2.95 -5.80 7.38
C GLY A 125 -2.43 -5.06 6.15
N ALA A 126 -3.17 -4.06 5.66
CA ALA A 126 -2.72 -3.23 4.54
C ALA A 126 -1.32 -2.63 4.81
N ASN A 127 -0.45 -2.70 3.79
CA ASN A 127 0.81 -1.96 3.79
C ASN A 127 0.57 -0.51 3.33
N TRP A 128 1.64 0.27 3.19
CA TRP A 128 1.57 1.69 2.84
C TRP A 128 0.78 1.95 1.54
N VAL A 129 0.95 1.11 0.49
CA VAL A 129 0.17 1.28 -0.75
C VAL A 129 -1.31 1.02 -0.52
N GLY A 130 -1.66 0.00 0.28
CA GLY A 130 -3.04 -0.29 0.62
C GLY A 130 -3.71 0.86 1.40
N TRP A 131 -3.04 1.38 2.43
CA TRP A 131 -3.54 2.50 3.24
C TRP A 131 -3.71 3.78 2.43
N LEU A 132 -2.71 4.15 1.61
CA LEU A 132 -2.82 5.33 0.75
C LEU A 132 -3.89 5.15 -0.34
N THR A 133 -4.05 3.93 -0.86
CA THR A 133 -5.06 3.63 -1.89
C THR A 133 -6.48 3.68 -1.33
N ALA A 134 -6.73 3.11 -0.15
CA ALA A 134 -8.09 2.87 0.34
C ALA A 134 -8.57 3.84 1.43
N THR A 135 -7.65 4.49 2.15
CA THR A 135 -7.99 5.22 3.39
C THR A 135 -7.55 6.68 3.34
N TYR A 136 -6.30 6.94 2.95
CA TYR A 136 -5.73 8.30 3.01
C TYR A 136 -5.74 9.03 1.67
N ASN A 137 -6.35 8.45 0.62
CA ASN A 137 -6.54 9.15 -0.64
C ASN A 137 -7.54 10.32 -0.47
N SER A 138 -7.34 11.39 -1.23
CA SER A 138 -8.33 12.48 -1.35
C SER A 138 -9.17 12.40 -2.63
N SER A 139 -8.94 11.36 -3.43
CA SER A 139 -9.58 11.10 -4.72
C SER A 139 -9.41 9.63 -5.05
N GLN A 140 -10.33 9.04 -5.80
CA GLN A 140 -10.27 7.63 -6.14
C GLN A 140 -8.94 7.26 -6.82
N ILE A 141 -8.28 6.23 -6.28
CA ILE A 141 -7.03 5.67 -6.82
C ILE A 141 -7.26 4.20 -7.17
N PHE A 142 -6.84 3.83 -8.38
CA PHE A 142 -6.73 2.45 -8.83
C PHE A 142 -5.26 2.05 -8.89
N THR A 143 -4.87 1.13 -7.99
CA THR A 143 -3.47 0.78 -7.75
C THR A 143 -3.14 -0.56 -8.39
N TYR A 144 -2.22 -0.52 -9.34
CA TYR A 144 -1.63 -1.66 -10.03
C TYR A 144 -0.25 -1.92 -9.42
N ASN A 145 -0.16 -2.89 -8.53
CA ASN A 145 1.03 -3.09 -7.71
C ASN A 145 1.91 -4.24 -8.21
N TYR A 146 2.91 -3.93 -9.03
CA TYR A 146 3.83 -4.92 -9.57
C TYR A 146 4.93 -5.36 -8.59
N ALA A 147 5.01 -4.79 -7.39
CA ALA A 147 6.03 -5.15 -6.41
C ALA A 147 5.92 -6.62 -5.96
N VAL A 148 7.07 -7.30 -5.85
CA VAL A 148 7.14 -8.71 -5.44
C VAL A 148 8.15 -8.92 -4.32
N GLY A 149 7.74 -9.63 -3.27
CA GLY A 149 8.60 -9.97 -2.14
C GLY A 149 9.94 -10.60 -2.58
N GLY A 150 11.04 -10.07 -2.04
CA GLY A 150 12.39 -10.54 -2.35
C GLY A 150 13.01 -10.00 -3.64
N ALA A 151 12.30 -9.16 -4.40
CA ALA A 151 12.81 -8.61 -5.65
C ALA A 151 14.11 -7.81 -5.44
N THR A 152 15.04 -7.99 -6.37
CA THR A 152 16.19 -7.11 -6.57
C THR A 152 15.92 -6.17 -7.75
N ILE A 153 16.79 -5.18 -7.95
CA ILE A 153 16.65 -4.26 -9.09
C ILE A 153 16.79 -5.01 -10.42
N ASP A 154 17.83 -5.84 -10.52
CA ASP A 154 18.24 -6.52 -11.74
C ASP A 154 18.96 -7.84 -11.42
N HIS A 155 18.41 -8.96 -11.90
CA HIS A 155 18.99 -10.29 -11.66
C HIS A 155 20.37 -10.50 -12.29
N THR A 156 20.73 -9.71 -13.30
CA THR A 156 22.06 -9.77 -13.92
C THR A 156 23.14 -9.14 -13.04
N ILE A 157 22.75 -8.29 -12.08
CA ILE A 157 23.65 -7.63 -11.12
C ILE A 157 23.60 -8.34 -9.77
N VAL A 158 22.39 -8.55 -9.23
CA VAL A 158 22.14 -9.27 -7.98
C VAL A 158 21.09 -10.35 -8.24
N PRO A 159 21.51 -11.62 -8.37
CA PRO A 159 20.58 -12.73 -8.51
C PRO A 159 19.64 -12.84 -7.31
N PRO A 160 18.38 -13.26 -7.52
CA PRO A 160 17.44 -13.46 -6.43
C PRO A 160 17.82 -14.73 -5.66
N TYR A 161 17.37 -14.84 -4.41
CA TYR A 161 17.55 -16.09 -3.63
C TYR A 161 16.68 -17.24 -4.17
N SER A 162 15.67 -16.94 -4.99
CA SER A 162 14.83 -17.91 -5.70
C SER A 162 14.54 -17.39 -7.11
N SER A 163 14.69 -18.26 -8.12
CA SER A 163 14.55 -17.92 -9.54
C SER A 163 13.16 -17.42 -9.94
N ASN A 164 12.14 -17.66 -9.10
CA ASN A 164 10.75 -17.34 -9.40
C ASN A 164 10.35 -15.92 -8.97
N ILE A 165 11.26 -15.17 -8.35
CA ILE A 165 11.00 -13.81 -7.86
C ILE A 165 11.33 -12.83 -8.98
N PRO A 166 10.39 -12.04 -9.52
CA PRO A 166 10.69 -11.07 -10.56
C PRO A 166 11.41 -9.82 -10.02
N SER A 167 12.52 -9.45 -10.66
CA SER A 167 13.21 -8.16 -10.45
C SER A 167 12.38 -6.98 -10.94
N VAL A 168 12.77 -5.75 -10.56
CA VAL A 168 12.14 -4.53 -11.09
C VAL A 168 12.21 -4.46 -12.63
N VAL A 169 13.28 -4.95 -13.26
CA VAL A 169 13.37 -5.09 -14.73
C VAL A 169 12.18 -5.90 -15.28
N GLN A 170 11.84 -7.02 -14.64
CA GLN A 170 10.74 -7.88 -15.07
C GLN A 170 9.36 -7.31 -14.67
N GLN A 171 9.27 -6.62 -13.53
CA GLN A 171 8.04 -5.94 -13.11
C GLN A 171 7.66 -4.82 -14.10
N VAL A 172 8.63 -3.99 -14.52
CA VAL A 172 8.43 -2.97 -15.54
C VAL A 172 8.09 -3.59 -16.90
N THR A 173 8.75 -4.70 -17.28
CA THR A 173 8.37 -5.45 -18.48
C THR A 173 6.91 -5.92 -18.44
N THR A 174 6.46 -6.41 -17.28
CA THR A 174 5.07 -6.84 -17.07
C THR A 174 4.08 -5.68 -17.21
N PHE A 175 4.40 -4.51 -16.65
CA PHE A 175 3.62 -3.30 -16.85
C PHE A 175 3.53 -2.90 -18.33
N LEU A 176 4.67 -2.85 -19.03
CA LEU A 176 4.73 -2.46 -20.44
C LEU A 176 3.90 -3.39 -21.33
N ASN A 177 3.94 -4.69 -21.05
CA ASN A 177 3.18 -5.71 -21.78
C ASN A 177 1.70 -5.77 -21.41
N SER A 178 1.26 -5.09 -20.34
CA SER A 178 -0.14 -5.11 -19.90
C SER A 178 -0.83 -3.77 -20.15
N VAL A 179 -0.64 -2.81 -19.24
CA VAL A 179 -1.34 -1.52 -19.26
C VAL A 179 -0.47 -0.38 -19.79
N GLY A 180 0.80 -0.62 -20.10
CA GLY A 180 1.72 0.37 -20.66
C GLY A 180 1.23 1.02 -21.96
N GLY A 181 0.49 0.27 -22.78
CA GLY A 181 -0.16 0.78 -24.00
C GLY A 181 -1.42 1.62 -23.77
N LYS A 182 -1.78 1.92 -22.51
CA LYS A 182 -2.96 2.72 -22.12
C LYS A 182 -4.26 2.20 -22.75
N PRO A 183 -4.59 0.90 -22.55
CA PRO A 183 -5.84 0.37 -23.09
C PRO A 183 -7.03 1.16 -22.55
N SER A 184 -8.16 1.18 -23.27
CA SER A 184 -9.38 1.90 -22.84
C SER A 184 -9.89 1.50 -21.45
N THR A 185 -9.52 0.30 -20.99
CA THR A 185 -9.83 -0.22 -19.65
C THR A 185 -8.94 0.32 -18.54
N THR A 186 -7.78 0.88 -18.89
CA THR A 186 -6.82 1.53 -17.98
C THR A 186 -6.29 2.80 -18.66
N PRO A 187 -7.15 3.82 -18.86
CA PRO A 187 -6.82 5.02 -19.64
C PRO A 187 -6.00 6.03 -18.81
N TRP A 188 -4.83 5.60 -18.35
CA TRP A 188 -3.92 6.47 -17.61
C TRP A 188 -3.18 7.42 -18.56
N THR A 189 -2.83 8.59 -18.03
CA THR A 189 -2.15 9.69 -18.71
C THR A 189 -1.07 10.27 -17.80
N SER A 190 -0.25 11.18 -18.32
CA SER A 190 0.74 11.88 -17.51
C SER A 190 0.14 12.74 -16.39
N SER A 191 -1.14 13.15 -16.47
CA SER A 191 -1.76 14.04 -15.49
C SER A 191 -2.53 13.33 -14.37
N ASN A 192 -2.81 12.03 -14.53
CA ASN A 192 -3.56 11.22 -13.56
C ASN A 192 -2.84 9.91 -13.16
N ALA A 193 -1.55 9.77 -13.48
CA ALA A 193 -0.77 8.58 -13.13
C ALA A 193 0.42 8.91 -12.23
N LEU A 194 0.62 8.12 -11.18
CA LEU A 194 1.81 8.09 -10.34
C LEU A 194 2.55 6.76 -10.53
N PHE A 195 3.87 6.81 -10.58
CA PHE A 195 4.75 5.64 -10.64
C PHE A 195 5.63 5.64 -9.40
N SER A 196 5.56 4.62 -8.54
CA SER A 196 6.40 4.57 -7.33
C SER A 196 7.36 3.39 -7.34
N ILE A 197 8.57 3.61 -6.82
CA ILE A 197 9.61 2.60 -6.73
C ILE A 197 10.19 2.61 -5.31
N TRP A 198 10.06 1.49 -4.60
CA TRP A 198 10.75 1.23 -3.34
C TRP A 198 11.50 -0.10 -3.45
N ILE A 199 12.81 -0.02 -3.69
CA ILE A 199 13.67 -1.17 -3.99
C ILE A 199 15.09 -0.92 -3.47
N GLY A 200 15.94 -1.94 -3.52
CA GLY A 200 17.34 -1.90 -3.11
C GLY A 200 17.57 -2.60 -1.76
N ILE A 201 16.52 -2.87 -0.98
CA ILE A 201 16.64 -3.52 0.32
C ILE A 201 17.32 -4.89 0.18
N ASN A 202 16.81 -5.73 -0.73
CA ASN A 202 17.36 -7.06 -0.97
C ASN A 202 18.75 -6.99 -1.63
N ASP A 203 18.98 -6.05 -2.55
CA ASP A 203 20.27 -5.85 -3.21
C ASP A 203 21.38 -5.53 -2.19
N LEU A 204 21.12 -4.59 -1.28
CA LEU A 204 22.10 -4.16 -0.29
C LEU A 204 22.27 -5.22 0.81
N ALA A 205 21.18 -5.83 1.29
CA ALA A 205 21.24 -6.90 2.29
C ALA A 205 22.03 -8.12 1.78
N ALA A 206 21.94 -8.46 0.49
CA ALA A 206 22.68 -9.58 -0.10
C ALA A 206 24.15 -9.25 -0.43
N THR A 207 24.51 -7.97 -0.51
CA THR A 207 25.82 -7.57 -1.08
C THR A 207 26.69 -6.68 -0.20
N TYR A 208 26.21 -6.22 0.97
CA TYR A 208 26.98 -5.29 1.81
C TYR A 208 28.35 -5.83 2.26
N GLY A 209 28.48 -7.14 2.44
CA GLY A 209 29.74 -7.79 2.81
C GLY A 209 30.70 -8.06 1.65
N ARG A 210 30.32 -7.73 0.40
CA ARG A 210 31.20 -7.89 -0.77
C ARG A 210 32.27 -6.80 -0.76
N GLY A 211 33.50 -7.16 -1.09
CA GLY A 211 34.59 -6.19 -1.28
C GLY A 211 34.42 -5.32 -2.54
N GLY A 212 35.40 -4.45 -2.78
CA GLY A 212 35.43 -3.55 -3.94
C GLY A 212 34.75 -2.19 -3.70
N ASP A 213 34.65 -1.39 -4.75
CA ASP A 213 34.05 -0.05 -4.69
C ASP A 213 32.52 -0.16 -4.57
N ARG A 214 32.03 0.04 -3.35
CA ARG A 214 30.59 0.01 -3.03
C ARG A 214 29.83 1.18 -3.65
N GLY A 215 30.49 2.32 -3.85
CA GLY A 215 29.90 3.47 -4.53
C GLY A 215 29.63 3.16 -6.00
N ALA A 216 30.63 2.65 -6.71
CA ALA A 216 30.51 2.23 -8.11
C ALA A 216 29.47 1.11 -8.28
N PHE A 217 29.41 0.16 -7.35
CA PHE A 217 28.38 -0.88 -7.37
C PHE A 217 26.96 -0.32 -7.18
N SER A 218 26.80 0.67 -6.30
CA SER A 218 25.51 1.35 -6.11
C SER A 218 25.11 2.13 -7.37
N ASP A 219 26.07 2.76 -8.05
CA ASP A 219 25.84 3.42 -9.34
C ASP A 219 25.43 2.41 -10.42
N GLN A 220 26.00 1.21 -10.44
CA GLN A 220 25.61 0.13 -11.36
C GLN A 220 24.14 -0.28 -11.15
N LEU A 221 23.73 -0.49 -9.90
CA LEU A 221 22.33 -0.81 -9.54
C LEU A 221 21.37 0.30 -9.99
N LEU A 222 21.66 1.54 -9.60
CA LEU A 222 20.81 2.69 -9.90
C LEU A 222 20.77 2.99 -11.41
N ASN A 223 21.84 2.71 -12.16
CA ASN A 223 21.79 2.82 -13.62
C ASN A 223 20.77 1.83 -14.22
N SER A 224 20.66 0.60 -13.70
CA SER A 224 19.65 -0.36 -14.16
C SER A 224 18.22 0.06 -13.73
N GLU A 225 18.04 0.54 -12.50
CA GLU A 225 16.76 1.08 -12.02
C GLU A 225 16.28 2.24 -12.92
N PHE A 226 17.13 3.25 -13.14
CA PHE A 226 16.77 4.41 -13.95
C PHE A 226 16.66 4.11 -15.44
N ALA A 227 17.28 3.04 -15.94
CA ALA A 227 16.98 2.51 -17.27
C ALA A 227 15.53 2.01 -17.36
N GLN A 228 14.96 1.43 -16.29
CA GLN A 228 13.55 1.06 -16.26
C GLN A 228 12.64 2.29 -16.10
N VAL A 229 13.02 3.27 -15.27
CA VAL A 229 12.32 4.55 -15.16
C VAL A 229 12.23 5.24 -16.54
N LYS A 230 13.30 5.19 -17.33
CA LYS A 230 13.31 5.73 -18.69
C LYS A 230 12.31 5.01 -19.60
N LYS A 231 12.19 3.68 -19.53
CA LYS A 231 11.16 2.94 -20.30
C LYS A 231 9.74 3.35 -19.90
N LEU A 232 9.49 3.58 -18.61
CA LEU A 232 8.19 4.09 -18.13
C LEU A 232 7.93 5.51 -18.68
N TYR A 233 8.93 6.38 -18.66
CA TYR A 233 8.85 7.72 -19.23
C TYR A 233 8.53 7.68 -20.74
N ASP A 234 9.14 6.74 -21.47
CA ASP A 234 8.95 6.62 -22.93
C ASP A 234 7.52 6.25 -23.32
N VAL A 235 6.77 5.58 -22.44
CA VAL A 235 5.34 5.31 -22.64
C VAL A 235 4.43 6.40 -22.05
N GLY A 236 5.00 7.47 -21.48
CA GLY A 236 4.26 8.66 -21.04
C GLY A 236 4.16 8.85 -19.53
N ALA A 237 4.86 8.07 -18.71
CA ALA A 237 4.96 8.34 -17.27
C ALA A 237 5.67 9.68 -17.01
N ARG A 238 5.13 10.50 -16.10
CA ARG A 238 5.70 11.82 -15.77
C ARG A 238 5.79 12.11 -14.28
N ASN A 239 5.13 11.35 -13.41
CA ASN A 239 5.16 11.56 -11.96
C ASN A 239 5.79 10.33 -11.30
N PHE A 240 6.96 10.51 -10.68
CA PHE A 240 7.71 9.41 -10.05
C PHE A 240 7.94 9.67 -8.56
N LEU A 241 7.57 8.69 -7.73
CA LEU A 241 7.88 8.67 -6.31
C LEU A 241 8.94 7.61 -6.06
N PHE A 242 10.12 8.04 -5.63
CA PHE A 242 11.16 7.15 -5.14
C PHE A 242 11.08 7.06 -3.61
N VAL A 243 11.40 5.90 -3.07
CA VAL A 243 11.53 5.70 -1.62
C VAL A 243 12.91 5.16 -1.33
N ASN A 244 13.66 5.83 -0.47
CA ASN A 244 15.01 5.40 -0.12
C ASN A 244 15.00 4.16 0.78
N VAL A 245 16.13 3.45 0.88
CA VAL A 245 16.23 2.22 1.66
C VAL A 245 16.18 2.55 3.16
N PRO A 246 15.27 1.93 3.95
CA PRO A 246 15.19 2.15 5.39
C PRO A 246 16.42 1.58 6.12
N PRO A 247 16.66 1.92 7.40
CA PRO A 247 17.83 1.45 8.17
C PRO A 247 17.66 -0.01 8.61
N VAL A 248 17.64 -0.93 7.63
CA VAL A 248 17.48 -2.38 7.86
C VAL A 248 18.71 -3.01 8.54
N ASP A 249 19.81 -2.26 8.67
CA ASP A 249 20.91 -2.56 9.59
C ASP A 249 20.47 -2.65 11.07
N ARG A 250 19.29 -2.11 11.39
CA ARG A 250 18.65 -2.19 12.72
C ARG A 250 17.53 -3.22 12.80
N SER A 251 17.29 -4.00 11.75
CA SER A 251 16.30 -5.07 11.79
C SER A 251 16.74 -6.16 12.78
N PRO A 252 15.80 -6.92 13.39
CA PRO A 252 16.11 -7.99 14.34
C PRO A 252 17.11 -9.01 13.77
N GLN A 253 16.99 -9.33 12.48
CA GLN A 253 17.92 -10.22 11.79
C GLN A 253 19.37 -9.67 11.80
N LEU A 254 19.55 -8.36 11.60
CA LEU A 254 20.87 -7.72 11.59
C LEU A 254 21.39 -7.43 13.00
N LEU A 255 20.51 -7.22 13.98
CA LEU A 255 20.89 -7.11 15.39
C LEU A 255 21.48 -8.42 15.95
N ALA A 256 21.12 -9.56 15.36
CA ALA A 256 21.75 -10.85 15.66
C ALA A 256 23.15 -11.03 15.02
N GLN A 257 23.60 -10.08 14.18
CA GLN A 257 24.92 -10.10 13.54
C GLN A 257 25.93 -9.21 14.29
N SER A 258 27.21 -9.31 13.93
CA SER A 258 28.27 -8.49 14.52
C SER A 258 28.04 -7.00 14.32
N THR A 259 28.56 -6.17 15.22
CA THR A 259 28.52 -4.71 15.10
C THR A 259 29.20 -4.22 13.82
N SER A 260 30.22 -4.93 13.35
CA SER A 260 30.87 -4.67 12.05
C SER A 260 29.92 -4.91 10.87
N ASN A 261 29.11 -5.97 10.90
CA ASN A 261 28.14 -6.24 9.83
C ASN A 261 27.03 -5.17 9.81
N GLN A 262 26.52 -4.79 10.99
CA GLN A 262 25.54 -3.71 11.13
C GLN A 262 26.10 -2.38 10.59
N ALA A 263 27.34 -2.03 10.97
CA ALA A 263 28.00 -0.81 10.48
C ALA A 263 28.24 -0.85 8.96
N GLY A 264 28.69 -1.99 8.42
CA GLY A 264 28.94 -2.16 6.99
C GLY A 264 27.67 -1.98 6.16
N LEU A 265 26.55 -2.61 6.57
CA LEU A 265 25.27 -2.44 5.90
C LEU A 265 24.77 -0.98 6.00
N ARG A 266 24.89 -0.35 7.17
CA ARG A 266 24.53 1.07 7.35
C ARG A 266 25.28 1.99 6.37
N THR A 267 26.59 1.83 6.24
CA THR A 267 27.40 2.63 5.32
C THR A 267 26.97 2.43 3.86
N VAL A 268 26.69 1.20 3.45
CA VAL A 268 26.22 0.89 2.10
C VAL A 268 24.83 1.48 1.83
N ILE A 269 23.91 1.41 2.80
CA ILE A 269 22.57 2.03 2.72
C ILE A 269 22.69 3.54 2.54
N GLN A 270 23.50 4.21 3.36
CA GLN A 270 23.70 5.66 3.27
C GLN A 270 24.24 6.08 1.90
N GLY A 271 25.27 5.38 1.42
CA GLY A 271 25.85 5.63 0.10
C GLY A 271 24.84 5.44 -1.05
N PHE A 272 24.05 4.36 -1.00
CA PHE A 272 22.99 4.10 -1.97
C PHE A 272 21.91 5.19 -1.94
N ASN A 273 21.41 5.56 -0.75
CA ASN A 273 20.36 6.57 -0.59
C ASN A 273 20.78 7.95 -1.10
N THR A 274 22.02 8.38 -0.83
CA THR A 274 22.56 9.62 -1.40
C THR A 274 22.60 9.58 -2.93
N ARG A 275 22.99 8.44 -3.51
CA ARG A 275 23.04 8.27 -4.97
C ARG A 275 21.66 8.20 -5.60
N LEU A 276 20.70 7.56 -4.97
CA LEU A 276 19.31 7.52 -5.42
C LEU A 276 18.72 8.93 -5.53
N ALA A 277 18.92 9.76 -4.50
CA ALA A 277 18.48 11.16 -4.52
C ALA A 277 19.12 11.94 -5.67
N ALA A 278 20.44 11.78 -5.88
CA ALA A 278 21.14 12.41 -6.99
C ALA A 278 20.64 11.93 -8.36
N LYS A 279 20.39 10.63 -8.53
CA LYS A 279 19.87 10.04 -9.78
C LYS A 279 18.44 10.50 -10.08
N ALA A 280 17.58 10.61 -9.07
CA ALA A 280 16.23 11.15 -9.23
C ALA A 280 16.27 12.61 -9.74
N ALA A 281 17.10 13.46 -9.13
CA ALA A 281 17.28 14.84 -9.57
C ALA A 281 17.87 14.94 -10.99
N GLN A 282 18.89 14.13 -11.30
CA GLN A 282 19.47 14.06 -12.65
C GLN A 282 18.44 13.61 -13.70
N PHE A 283 17.61 12.62 -13.37
CA PHE A 283 16.56 12.14 -14.25
C PHE A 283 15.53 13.23 -14.55
N ALA A 284 15.06 13.95 -13.53
CA ALA A 284 14.12 15.06 -13.70
C ALA A 284 14.72 16.16 -14.60
N ALA A 285 15.99 16.52 -14.39
CA ALA A 285 16.68 17.51 -15.22
C ALA A 285 16.85 17.06 -16.69
N ALA A 286 17.09 15.76 -16.92
CA ALA A 286 17.31 15.21 -18.25
C ALA A 286 16.03 14.87 -19.03
N ASN A 287 14.87 14.78 -18.35
CA ASN A 287 13.62 14.30 -18.95
C ASN A 287 12.48 15.31 -18.75
N PRO A 288 12.27 16.25 -19.69
CA PRO A 288 11.28 17.32 -19.56
C PRO A 288 9.87 16.83 -19.26
N GLY A 289 9.15 17.64 -18.47
CA GLY A 289 7.78 17.35 -18.03
C GLY A 289 7.70 16.31 -16.90
N THR A 290 8.83 15.84 -16.39
CA THR A 290 8.88 14.90 -15.26
C THR A 290 8.85 15.65 -13.93
N THR A 291 8.07 15.15 -12.99
CA THR A 291 8.16 15.50 -11.57
C THR A 291 8.62 14.28 -10.78
N THR A 292 9.61 14.46 -9.92
CA THR A 292 10.13 13.41 -9.04
C THR A 292 9.99 13.83 -7.58
N TRP A 293 9.54 12.90 -6.73
CA TRP A 293 9.56 13.03 -5.28
C TRP A 293 10.42 11.92 -4.68
N LEU A 294 11.06 12.22 -3.54
CA LEU A 294 11.76 11.25 -2.72
C LEU A 294 11.11 11.21 -1.34
N TYR A 295 10.54 10.08 -0.96
CA TYR A 295 10.14 9.84 0.42
C TYR A 295 11.32 9.27 1.20
N ASP A 296 11.72 9.99 2.26
CA ASP A 296 12.85 9.64 3.10
C ASP A 296 12.44 8.64 4.19
N SER A 297 12.20 7.39 3.77
CA SER A 297 11.90 6.29 4.70
C SER A 297 13.03 6.07 5.71
N ALA A 298 14.28 6.33 5.33
CA ALA A 298 15.45 6.16 6.19
C ALA A 298 15.35 7.03 7.46
N SER A 299 15.02 8.31 7.30
CA SER A 299 14.82 9.23 8.43
C SER A 299 13.57 8.88 9.23
N GLN A 300 12.46 8.55 8.57
CA GLN A 300 11.19 8.23 9.23
C GLN A 300 11.30 6.96 10.11
N PHE A 301 11.90 5.89 9.58
CA PHE A 301 12.17 4.69 10.35
C PHE A 301 13.16 4.96 11.49
N THR A 302 14.19 5.79 11.25
CA THR A 302 15.16 6.15 12.30
C THR A 302 14.50 6.86 13.47
N GLU A 303 13.58 7.78 13.20
CA GLU A 303 12.82 8.50 14.24
C GLU A 303 12.01 7.53 15.10
N ILE A 304 11.27 6.61 14.48
CA ILE A 304 10.47 5.60 15.17
C ILE A 304 11.36 4.65 15.97
N LEU A 305 12.42 4.11 15.36
CA LEU A 305 13.31 3.16 16.01
C LEU A 305 14.11 3.79 17.17
N ASN A 306 14.33 5.10 17.17
CA ASN A 306 14.94 5.81 18.29
C ASN A 306 13.96 6.05 19.44
N ASN A 307 12.67 6.18 19.14
CA ASN A 307 11.64 6.55 20.12
C ASN A 307 10.37 5.68 20.02
N PRO A 308 10.46 4.34 20.02
CA PRO A 308 9.36 3.45 19.63
C PRO A 308 8.09 3.69 20.45
N ARG A 309 8.24 3.98 21.75
CA ARG A 309 7.12 4.25 22.66
C ARG A 309 6.33 5.51 22.33
N ASN A 310 6.97 6.52 21.74
CA ASN A 310 6.28 7.74 21.31
C ASN A 310 5.33 7.46 20.14
N PHE A 311 5.56 6.37 19.41
CA PHE A 311 4.76 5.93 18.27
C PHE A 311 3.87 4.72 18.60
N GLY A 312 3.73 4.37 19.89
CA GLY A 312 2.87 3.26 20.34
C GLY A 312 3.51 1.86 20.23
N PHE A 313 4.80 1.78 19.91
CA PHE A 313 5.53 0.51 19.89
C PHE A 313 6.23 0.23 21.23
N ARG A 314 6.29 -1.04 21.63
CA ARG A 314 6.92 -1.42 22.91
C ARG A 314 8.43 -1.16 22.94
N ASP A 315 9.10 -1.47 21.83
CA ASP A 315 10.54 -1.38 21.62
C ASP A 315 10.86 -1.45 20.10
N ALA A 316 12.15 -1.39 19.75
CA ALA A 316 12.66 -1.36 18.38
C ALA A 316 13.33 -2.67 17.92
N THR A 317 13.17 -3.75 18.70
CA THR A 317 13.94 -5.00 18.58
C THR A 317 13.08 -6.26 18.50
N SER A 318 11.91 -6.25 19.12
CA SER A 318 10.92 -7.31 19.10
C SER A 318 10.34 -7.46 17.70
N TYR A 319 10.05 -8.69 17.30
CA TYR A 319 9.50 -9.04 15.99
C TYR A 319 8.48 -10.16 16.08
N GLY A 320 7.60 -10.23 15.07
CA GLY A 320 6.47 -11.16 15.04
C GLY A 320 5.14 -10.44 15.19
N SER A 321 4.07 -11.18 15.51
CA SER A 321 2.73 -10.60 15.55
C SER A 321 2.47 -9.74 16.79
N GLY A 322 1.82 -8.59 16.58
CA GLY A 322 1.34 -7.73 17.66
C GLY A 322 1.15 -6.28 17.20
N SER A 323 0.12 -5.61 17.71
CA SER A 323 -0.19 -4.22 17.32
C SER A 323 0.83 -3.19 17.83
N ASP A 324 1.65 -3.56 18.81
CA ASP A 324 2.70 -2.75 19.41
C ASP A 324 4.12 -3.20 19.01
N ILE A 325 4.23 -4.06 17.99
CA ILE A 325 5.49 -4.57 17.43
C ILE A 325 5.80 -3.80 16.15
N PHE A 326 6.95 -3.11 16.12
CA PHE A 326 7.38 -2.37 14.93
C PHE A 326 7.81 -3.31 13.79
N TRP A 327 8.55 -4.38 14.11
CA TRP A 327 9.01 -5.38 13.15
C TRP A 327 8.02 -6.56 13.05
N GLY A 328 6.75 -6.24 12.79
CA GLY A 328 5.64 -7.20 12.78
C GLY A 328 5.05 -7.54 11.42
#